data_AF-A0ABD1UXT3-F1
#
_entry.id   AF-A0ABD1UXT3-F1
#
_cell.length_a   1.000
_cell.length_b   1.000
_cell.length_c   1.000
_cell.angle_alpha   90.00
_cell.angle_beta   90.00
_cell.angle_gamma   90.00
#
_symmetry.space_group_name_H-M   'P 1'
#
loop_
_entity.id
_entity.type
_entity.pdbx_description
1 polymer ?
#
loop_
_entity_poly.entity_id
_entity_poly.type
_entity_poly.pdbx_seq_one_letter_code
_entity_poly.pdbx_strand_id
1 'polypeptide(L)'
;MAQLQAFSSCSSTNLLFNGSKRDMARIYDKVHYSRKALLEELWVKASEFHGHAIVPTSGNYGLAYNNRAIQPVMASNIEPVTSSVDGKVLRKKLNKVVLAYSGGLDTSVIVPWLRENYGCEVVCFTADVGQGIQELEGLEQKAKASGASQLVVKDLKEEFVRDFIFPCLRAGAIYERKYLLGTSMARPVIAKAMVDVAREVGADAVSHGCTGKGNDQVRFELTFFALNPELSVVAPWREWEITGREDAIEYAKKHKVPVPVTKKSIYSRDRNLWHLSHEGDILEDPANEPKEDMYMMSVDPKDAPNQPEYVKIGIVEGLLISLNGKELSPASLLSELNEVGGRHGIGRIDMVENRLVGMKSRGVYETPGGTILFAAARELESLTLDRETMQIKDILALKYAELVYAGRWFDPLRESMDAFMKEITKTTTGSVTLKLYKGSVNVTGRESPYSLYREDISSFESGQIYDQADAAGFIRLYGLPMRVRAMLEKGL
;
A
#
# COMPACT_ATOMS: atom_id res chain seq x y z
N MET A 1 6.92 31.97 -64.30
CA MET A 1 8.40 31.85 -64.31
C MET A 1 8.75 30.53 -63.65
N ALA A 2 9.36 29.62 -64.42
CA ALA A 2 10.03 28.33 -64.11
C ALA A 2 9.34 27.40 -63.09
N GLN A 3 8.75 26.23 -63.37
CA GLN A 3 8.89 25.19 -64.41
C GLN A 3 10.31 24.64 -64.64
N LEU A 4 10.52 23.39 -64.19
CA LEU A 4 11.33 22.38 -64.88
C LEU A 4 10.88 20.97 -64.46
N GLN A 5 10.20 20.31 -65.40
CA GLN A 5 10.09 18.85 -65.53
C GLN A 5 11.23 18.35 -66.44
N ALA A 6 11.66 17.09 -66.26
CA ALA A 6 12.24 16.16 -67.25
C ALA A 6 13.13 15.13 -66.50
N PHE A 7 13.24 13.84 -66.81
CA PHE A 7 12.60 12.89 -67.73
C PHE A 7 13.06 11.48 -67.27
N SER A 8 12.34 10.45 -67.72
CA SER A 8 12.54 9.02 -67.48
C SER A 8 13.80 8.41 -68.14
N SER A 9 14.23 7.23 -67.68
CA SER A 9 14.29 6.01 -68.54
C SER A 9 14.81 4.76 -67.80
N CYS A 10 14.24 3.62 -68.18
CA CYS A 10 14.58 2.24 -67.79
C CYS A 10 16.04 1.85 -68.12
N SER A 11 16.61 0.92 -67.34
CA SER A 11 16.99 -0.39 -67.90
C SER A 11 17.27 -1.41 -66.79
N SER A 12 16.81 -2.63 -67.07
CA SER A 12 17.02 -3.88 -66.36
C SER A 12 18.42 -4.45 -66.59
N THR A 13 19.07 -4.93 -65.54
CA THR A 13 20.11 -5.98 -65.65
C THR A 13 20.09 -6.89 -64.43
N ASN A 14 19.80 -8.16 -64.71
CA ASN A 14 20.03 -9.31 -63.84
C ASN A 14 21.51 -9.40 -63.44
N LEU A 15 21.77 -9.68 -62.16
CA LEU A 15 22.96 -10.42 -61.73
C LEU A 15 22.59 -11.30 -60.53
N LEU A 16 22.46 -12.59 -60.83
CA LEU A 16 22.47 -13.70 -59.89
C LEU A 16 23.83 -13.77 -59.19
N PHE A 17 23.86 -14.02 -57.87
CA PHE A 17 24.79 -14.98 -57.28
C PHE A 17 24.26 -15.51 -55.92
N ASN A 18 24.53 -16.80 -55.72
CA ASN A 18 23.96 -17.76 -54.77
C ASN A 18 24.35 -17.62 -53.29
N GLY A 19 23.50 -18.18 -52.42
CA GLY A 19 23.86 -18.91 -51.20
C GLY A 19 23.64 -18.12 -49.89
N SER A 20 22.97 -18.60 -48.83
CA SER A 20 22.59 -19.97 -48.46
C SER A 20 21.32 -19.98 -47.58
N LYS A 21 20.49 -21.01 -47.76
CA LYS A 21 19.43 -21.43 -46.83
C LYS A 21 20.05 -22.25 -45.69
N ARG A 22 19.71 -21.91 -44.44
CA ARG A 22 19.79 -22.67 -43.15
C ARG A 22 19.42 -21.64 -42.06
N ASP A 23 18.61 -21.82 -41.04
CA ASP A 23 17.70 -22.85 -40.56
C ASP A 23 16.64 -22.09 -39.72
N MET A 24 15.34 -22.23 -40.01
CA MET A 24 14.24 -21.65 -39.22
C MET A 24 13.16 -22.71 -39.03
N ALA A 25 13.50 -23.77 -38.31
CA ALA A 25 12.56 -24.78 -37.85
C ALA A 25 13.04 -25.34 -36.50
N ARG A 26 12.10 -25.43 -35.55
CA ARG A 26 12.23 -25.80 -34.12
C ARG A 26 12.72 -24.60 -33.29
N ILE A 27 11.88 -23.95 -32.48
CA ILE A 27 11.20 -24.51 -31.31
C ILE A 27 9.79 -23.90 -31.20
N TYR A 28 8.78 -24.63 -31.64
CA TYR A 28 7.39 -24.49 -31.18
C TYR A 28 7.02 -25.89 -30.70
N ASP A 29 7.13 -26.11 -29.39
CA ASP A 29 6.41 -27.13 -28.63
C ASP A 29 6.92 -27.15 -27.19
N LYS A 30 6.09 -26.62 -26.28
CA LYS A 30 5.91 -26.98 -24.85
C LYS A 30 5.43 -25.78 -24.04
N VAL A 31 4.15 -25.45 -24.17
CA VAL A 31 3.37 -24.90 -23.04
C VAL A 31 1.97 -25.51 -23.13
N HIS A 32 1.80 -26.72 -22.61
CA HIS A 32 0.47 -27.27 -22.32
C HIS A 32 0.07 -26.80 -20.91
N TYR A 33 -0.77 -25.78 -20.85
CA TYR A 33 -1.53 -25.48 -19.63
C TYR A 33 -2.64 -26.51 -19.47
N SER A 34 -2.57 -27.32 -18.42
CA SER A 34 -3.66 -28.18 -17.99
C SER A 34 -4.78 -27.32 -17.43
N ARG A 35 -5.84 -27.11 -18.23
CA ARG A 35 -7.04 -26.33 -17.90
C ARG A 35 -8.13 -27.18 -17.22
N LYS A 36 -7.80 -28.38 -16.71
CA LYS A 36 -8.82 -29.42 -16.42
C LYS A 36 -8.82 -30.01 -15.01
N ALA A 37 -8.21 -29.36 -14.02
CA ALA A 37 -8.19 -29.88 -12.64
C ALA A 37 -8.66 -28.90 -11.56
N LEU A 38 -9.27 -27.76 -11.91
CA LEU A 38 -9.72 -26.75 -10.93
C LEU A 38 -11.15 -26.23 -11.14
N LEU A 39 -11.97 -26.94 -11.93
CA LEU A 39 -13.33 -26.51 -12.30
C LEU A 39 -14.46 -27.45 -11.86
N GLU A 40 -14.19 -28.43 -10.98
CA GLU A 40 -15.22 -29.41 -10.55
C GLU A 40 -15.62 -29.35 -9.06
N GLU A 41 -15.19 -28.36 -8.27
CA GLU A 41 -15.61 -28.26 -6.84
C GLU A 41 -16.39 -26.99 -6.45
N LEU A 42 -16.94 -26.22 -7.39
CA LEU A 42 -17.83 -25.09 -7.07
C LEU A 42 -19.11 -25.12 -7.91
N TRP A 43 -19.96 -26.11 -7.64
CA TRP A 43 -21.36 -26.12 -8.04
C TRP A 43 -22.27 -26.16 -6.81
N VAL A 44 -22.69 -24.99 -6.34
CA VAL A 44 -23.90 -24.85 -5.51
C VAL A 44 -24.81 -23.78 -6.13
N LYS A 45 -25.81 -24.30 -6.83
CA LYS A 45 -27.17 -23.79 -7.12
C LYS A 45 -27.34 -22.27 -7.32
N ALA A 46 -27.56 -21.94 -8.60
CA ALA A 46 -28.36 -20.79 -9.02
C ALA A 46 -29.74 -20.80 -8.30
N SER A 47 -30.11 -19.66 -7.73
CA SER A 47 -31.50 -19.37 -7.36
C SER A 47 -32.05 -18.33 -8.32
N GLU A 48 -33.20 -18.65 -8.89
CA GLU A 48 -33.93 -17.89 -9.89
C GLU A 48 -34.53 -16.62 -9.28
N PHE A 49 -34.17 -15.45 -9.80
CA PHE A 49 -34.91 -14.22 -9.55
C PHE A 49 -35.89 -13.98 -10.71
N HIS A 50 -37.11 -14.52 -10.58
CA HIS A 50 -38.27 -14.04 -11.33
C HIS A 50 -38.98 -12.98 -10.49
N GLY A 51 -38.70 -11.71 -10.76
CA GLY A 51 -39.41 -10.57 -10.18
C GLY A 51 -40.31 -9.90 -11.22
N HIS A 52 -41.62 -10.03 -11.05
CA HIS A 52 -42.61 -9.28 -11.83
C HIS A 52 -42.51 -7.78 -11.53
N ALA A 53 -42.48 -6.96 -12.59
CA ALA A 53 -42.54 -5.51 -12.49
C ALA A 53 -43.93 -5.07 -11.98
N ILE A 54 -43.96 -4.39 -10.83
CA ILE A 54 -45.15 -3.69 -10.33
C ILE A 54 -44.94 -2.20 -10.55
N VAL A 55 -45.74 -1.63 -11.46
CA VAL A 55 -45.89 -0.19 -11.67
C VAL A 55 -46.75 0.38 -10.53
N PRO A 56 -46.36 1.45 -9.82
CA PRO A 56 -47.28 2.13 -8.94
C PRO A 56 -47.99 3.27 -9.69
N THR A 57 -49.30 3.13 -9.80
CA THR A 57 -50.25 4.19 -10.12
C THR A 57 -50.31 5.23 -9.00
N SER A 58 -50.46 6.49 -9.42
CA SER A 58 -50.69 7.69 -8.61
C SER A 58 -51.85 7.55 -7.61
N GLY A 59 -51.60 7.93 -6.36
CA GLY A 59 -52.61 8.08 -5.31
C GLY A 59 -52.15 9.06 -4.23
N ASN A 60 -52.73 10.26 -4.24
CA ASN A 60 -52.62 11.26 -3.17
C ASN A 60 -53.32 10.77 -1.91
N TYR A 61 -52.63 10.74 -0.75
CA TYR A 61 -53.22 11.03 0.56
C TYR A 61 -52.12 11.57 1.48
N GLY A 62 -52.30 12.80 1.97
CA GLY A 62 -51.43 13.40 2.98
C GLY A 62 -51.74 12.88 4.38
N LEU A 63 -50.77 12.99 5.28
CA LEU A 63 -50.98 13.34 6.70
C LEU A 63 -49.65 13.43 7.48
N ALA A 64 -49.61 14.46 8.32
CA ALA A 64 -48.86 14.59 9.58
C ALA A 64 -47.33 14.66 9.56
N TYR A 65 -46.82 15.90 9.62
CA TYR A 65 -45.51 16.23 10.19
C TYR A 65 -45.48 15.81 11.67
N ASN A 66 -44.66 14.81 11.99
CA ASN A 66 -44.21 14.54 13.35
C ASN A 66 -42.73 14.84 13.46
N ASN A 67 -42.41 15.99 14.06
CA ASN A 67 -41.08 16.32 14.57
C ASN A 67 -40.70 15.28 15.64
N ARG A 68 -39.85 14.31 15.28
CA ARG A 68 -39.04 13.60 16.27
C ARG A 68 -37.60 14.10 16.15
N ALA A 69 -37.26 14.99 17.07
CA ALA A 69 -35.88 15.34 17.37
C ALA A 69 -35.09 14.05 17.63
N ILE A 70 -33.99 13.87 16.92
CA ILE A 70 -33.00 12.83 17.19
C ILE A 70 -32.35 13.21 18.53
N GLN A 71 -32.68 12.49 19.59
CA GLN A 71 -31.93 12.60 20.84
C GLN A 71 -30.60 11.85 20.69
N PRO A 72 -29.45 12.46 21.06
CA PRO A 72 -28.22 11.72 21.16
C PRO A 72 -28.35 10.70 22.30
N VAL A 73 -28.00 9.45 22.02
CA VAL A 73 -27.85 8.42 23.05
C VAL A 73 -26.67 8.84 23.91
N MET A 74 -26.98 9.41 25.08
CA MET A 74 -26.01 9.66 26.13
C MET A 74 -25.34 8.32 26.47
N ALA A 75 -24.02 8.30 26.38
CA ALA A 75 -23.20 7.19 26.86
C ALA A 75 -23.68 6.81 28.26
N SER A 76 -24.02 5.54 28.45
CA SER A 76 -24.34 5.00 29.76
C SER A 76 -23.19 5.30 30.71
N ASN A 77 -23.48 6.05 31.78
CA ASN A 77 -22.60 6.24 32.91
C ASN A 77 -22.25 4.88 33.50
N ILE A 78 -21.10 4.34 33.12
CA ILE A 78 -20.48 3.23 33.84
C ILE A 78 -19.69 3.86 34.97
N GLU A 79 -20.24 3.81 36.19
CA GLU A 79 -19.46 4.12 37.38
C GLU A 79 -18.26 3.17 37.46
N PRO A 80 -17.03 3.66 37.73
CA PRO A 80 -15.88 2.78 37.88
C PRO A 80 -16.02 2.01 39.20
N VAL A 81 -16.14 0.69 39.10
CA VAL A 81 -15.99 -0.21 40.25
C VAL A 81 -14.53 -0.13 40.72
N THR A 82 -14.31 0.57 41.82
CA THR A 82 -12.99 0.77 42.43
C THR A 82 -12.60 -0.45 43.26
N SER A 83 -11.55 -1.16 42.84
CA SER A 83 -10.82 -2.10 43.72
C SER A 83 -9.44 -1.53 44.01
N SER A 84 -9.02 -1.54 45.28
CA SER A 84 -7.71 -1.04 45.72
C SER A 84 -6.69 -2.16 45.83
N VAL A 85 -5.50 -1.95 45.26
CA VAL A 85 -4.26 -2.64 45.64
C VAL A 85 -3.24 -1.54 45.92
N ASP A 86 -2.60 -1.57 47.09
CA ASP A 86 -1.54 -0.62 47.52
C ASP A 86 -1.91 0.87 47.49
N GLY A 87 -3.16 1.22 47.85
CA GLY A 87 -3.58 2.62 48.05
C GLY A 87 -3.76 3.46 46.78
N LYS A 88 -3.58 2.88 45.59
CA LYS A 88 -3.91 3.51 44.31
C LYS A 88 -5.30 3.08 43.83
N VAL A 89 -6.08 4.05 43.35
CA VAL A 89 -7.39 3.80 42.72
C VAL A 89 -7.12 3.20 41.34
N LEU A 90 -7.46 1.92 41.16
CA LEU A 90 -7.36 1.25 39.86
C LEU A 90 -8.43 1.80 38.91
N ARG A 91 -8.09 1.87 37.62
CA ARG A 91 -9.06 2.13 36.54
C ARG A 91 -9.99 0.91 36.39
N LYS A 92 -10.90 0.95 35.41
CA LYS A 92 -11.75 -0.21 35.06
C LYS A 92 -10.88 -1.47 35.02
N LYS A 93 -11.16 -2.44 35.89
CA LYS A 93 -10.38 -3.69 35.96
C LYS A 93 -10.48 -4.45 34.64
N LEU A 94 -9.33 -4.84 34.10
CA LEU A 94 -9.21 -5.70 32.92
C LEU A 94 -8.59 -7.02 33.34
N ASN A 95 -8.98 -8.13 32.71
CA ASN A 95 -8.39 -9.42 33.03
C ASN A 95 -7.05 -9.60 32.31
N LYS A 96 -7.02 -9.37 30.99
CA LYS A 96 -5.83 -9.61 30.17
C LYS A 96 -5.78 -8.71 28.96
N VAL A 97 -4.62 -8.10 28.73
CA VAL A 97 -4.37 -7.14 27.64
C VAL A 97 -3.33 -7.71 26.68
N VAL A 98 -3.60 -7.63 25.36
CA VAL A 98 -2.59 -7.85 24.32
C VAL A 98 -1.96 -6.52 23.92
N LEU A 99 -0.68 -6.33 24.23
CA LEU A 99 0.09 -5.13 23.93
C LEU A 99 0.88 -5.27 22.63
N ALA A 100 0.70 -4.34 21.69
CA ALA A 100 1.61 -4.16 20.57
C ALA A 100 3.01 -3.80 21.11
N TYR A 101 3.96 -4.73 20.99
CA TYR A 101 5.26 -4.66 21.64
C TYR A 101 6.38 -4.65 20.60
N SER A 102 7.20 -3.60 20.64
CA SER A 102 8.38 -3.43 19.76
C SER A 102 9.70 -3.64 20.51
N GLY A 103 9.67 -3.78 21.83
CA GLY A 103 10.88 -3.76 22.64
C GLY A 103 11.55 -2.40 22.73
N GLY A 104 10.92 -1.33 22.25
CA GLY A 104 11.35 0.05 22.51
C GLY A 104 11.19 0.45 23.98
N LEU A 105 11.71 1.62 24.36
CA LEU A 105 11.55 2.16 25.72
C LEU A 105 10.06 2.23 26.10
N ASP A 106 9.26 2.89 25.26
CA ASP A 106 7.85 3.17 25.55
C ASP A 106 7.04 1.89 25.74
N THR A 107 7.13 0.94 24.81
CA THR A 107 6.37 -0.31 24.90
C THR A 107 6.84 -1.21 26.05
N SER A 108 8.11 -1.16 26.45
CA SER A 108 8.59 -1.83 27.67
C SER A 108 8.09 -1.17 28.96
N VAL A 109 7.91 0.15 28.98
CA VAL A 109 7.34 0.90 30.12
C VAL A 109 5.82 0.67 30.26
N ILE A 110 5.12 0.47 29.15
CA ILE A 110 3.67 0.20 29.15
C ILE A 110 3.34 -1.11 29.90
N VAL A 111 4.20 -2.12 29.85
CA VAL A 111 3.96 -3.42 30.50
C VAL A 111 3.71 -3.28 32.02
N PRO A 112 4.64 -2.75 32.84
CA PRO A 112 4.38 -2.54 34.26
C PRO A 112 3.28 -1.50 34.50
N TRP A 113 3.12 -0.50 33.63
CA TRP A 113 2.07 0.51 33.77
C TRP A 113 0.67 -0.09 33.65
N LEU A 114 0.42 -0.98 32.69
CA LEU A 114 -0.84 -1.70 32.55
C LEU A 114 -1.14 -2.52 33.80
N ARG A 115 -0.15 -3.24 34.33
CA ARG A 115 -0.29 -4.03 35.55
C ARG A 115 -0.63 -3.16 36.77
N GLU A 116 0.05 -2.03 36.93
CA GLU A 116 -0.14 -1.10 38.04
C GLU A 116 -1.50 -0.40 38.00
N ASN A 117 -1.99 -0.02 36.81
CA ASN A 117 -3.17 0.84 36.68
C ASN A 117 -4.47 0.07 36.38
N TYR A 118 -4.37 -1.13 35.78
CA TYR A 118 -5.50 -1.97 35.41
C TYR A 118 -5.55 -3.31 36.15
N GLY A 119 -4.47 -3.72 36.83
CA GLY A 119 -4.40 -5.00 37.54
C GLY A 119 -4.51 -6.23 36.63
N CYS A 120 -4.13 -6.09 35.36
CA CYS A 120 -4.31 -7.11 34.33
C CYS A 120 -3.05 -7.94 34.05
N GLU A 121 -3.24 -9.11 33.44
CA GLU A 121 -2.16 -9.86 32.79
C GLU A 121 -1.79 -9.20 31.45
N VAL A 122 -0.49 -9.06 31.15
CA VAL A 122 -0.03 -8.44 29.90
C VAL A 122 0.62 -9.47 29.01
N VAL A 123 0.03 -9.68 27.83
CA VAL A 123 0.57 -10.48 26.73
C VAL A 123 1.22 -9.52 25.74
N CYS A 124 2.54 -9.60 25.57
CA CYS A 124 3.20 -8.84 24.52
C CYS A 124 2.99 -9.53 23.17
N PHE A 125 2.72 -8.76 22.12
CA PHE A 125 2.60 -9.24 20.75
C PHE A 125 3.54 -8.47 19.83
N THR A 126 4.28 -9.20 19.00
CA THR A 126 5.16 -8.64 17.98
C THR A 126 4.89 -9.31 16.65
N ALA A 127 4.65 -8.51 15.62
CA ALA A 127 4.56 -8.99 14.25
C ALA A 127 5.91 -8.80 13.57
N ASP A 128 6.46 -9.85 12.96
CA ASP A 128 7.53 -9.72 11.97
C ASP A 128 6.89 -9.38 10.61
N VAL A 129 6.98 -8.11 10.26
CA VAL A 129 6.57 -7.54 8.97
C VAL A 129 7.80 -7.13 8.14
N GLY A 130 8.98 -7.68 8.45
CA GLY A 130 10.23 -7.44 7.75
C GLY A 130 11.07 -6.27 8.28
N GLN A 131 10.93 -5.92 9.56
CA GLN A 131 11.76 -4.90 10.23
C GLN A 131 13.23 -5.32 10.42
N GLY A 132 13.53 -6.62 10.33
CA GLY A 132 14.87 -7.18 10.48
C GLY A 132 15.04 -7.99 11.76
N ILE A 133 15.91 -9.01 11.71
CA ILE A 133 16.08 -9.97 12.81
C ILE A 133 16.63 -9.32 14.09
N GLN A 134 17.44 -8.27 13.95
CA GLN A 134 18.04 -7.56 15.08
C GLN A 134 16.98 -6.90 15.99
N GLU A 135 15.80 -6.58 15.46
CA GLU A 135 14.67 -6.03 16.22
C GLU A 135 13.91 -7.11 17.03
N LEU A 136 14.16 -8.40 16.74
CA LEU A 136 13.52 -9.54 17.41
C LEU A 136 14.44 -10.21 18.44
N GLU A 137 15.75 -9.97 18.36
CA GLU A 137 16.73 -10.54 19.27
C GLU A 137 16.56 -10.04 20.72
N GLY A 138 16.54 -10.97 21.69
CA GLY A 138 16.42 -10.64 23.11
C GLY A 138 15.04 -10.13 23.56
N LEU A 139 14.06 -10.10 22.65
CA LEU A 139 12.77 -9.48 22.87
C LEU A 139 11.94 -10.21 23.92
N GLU A 140 11.99 -11.55 23.94
CA GLU A 140 11.28 -12.38 24.92
C GLU A 140 11.81 -12.16 26.34
N GLN A 141 13.14 -12.18 26.51
CA GLN A 141 13.78 -11.92 27.80
C GLN A 141 13.41 -10.51 28.30
N LYS A 142 13.39 -9.53 27.40
CA LYS A 142 13.02 -8.15 27.73
C LYS A 142 11.54 -8.02 28.12
N ALA A 143 10.62 -8.67 27.38
CA ALA A 143 9.19 -8.65 27.69
C ALA A 143 8.93 -9.26 29.08
N LYS A 144 9.52 -10.42 29.38
CA LYS A 144 9.43 -11.07 30.69
C LYS A 144 10.02 -10.21 31.80
N ALA A 145 11.20 -9.61 31.58
CA ALA A 145 11.84 -8.73 32.55
C ALA A 145 11.02 -7.44 32.81
N SER A 146 10.23 -7.00 31.82
CA SER A 146 9.29 -5.87 31.98
C SER A 146 8.00 -6.29 32.71
N GLY A 147 7.77 -7.59 32.89
CA GLY A 147 6.64 -8.15 33.64
C GLY A 147 5.49 -8.70 32.80
N ALA A 148 5.70 -8.95 31.50
CA ALA A 148 4.72 -9.62 30.65
C ALA A 148 4.61 -11.12 31.02
N SER A 149 3.42 -11.70 30.89
CA SER A 149 3.22 -13.14 31.13
C SER A 149 3.76 -13.99 29.99
N GLN A 150 3.68 -13.49 28.76
CA GLN A 150 4.19 -14.15 27.55
C GLN A 150 4.50 -13.12 26.45
N LEU A 151 5.32 -13.54 25.48
CA LEU A 151 5.51 -12.85 24.21
C LEU A 151 5.02 -13.77 23.08
N VAL A 152 4.15 -13.25 22.22
CA VAL A 152 3.73 -13.92 20.98
C VAL A 152 4.38 -13.20 19.81
N VAL A 153 5.16 -13.93 19.02
CA VAL A 153 5.75 -13.42 17.77
C VAL A 153 5.11 -14.14 16.59
N LYS A 154 4.54 -13.40 15.63
CA LYS A 154 3.98 -13.97 14.38
C LYS A 154 4.77 -13.44 13.18
N ASP A 155 5.25 -14.33 12.32
CA ASP A 155 5.78 -13.96 11.00
C ASP A 155 4.61 -13.66 10.05
N LEU A 156 4.50 -12.40 9.66
CA LEU A 156 3.43 -11.88 8.81
C LEU A 156 3.98 -11.33 7.49
N LYS A 157 5.24 -11.58 7.13
CA LYS A 157 5.85 -10.98 5.93
C LYS A 157 5.08 -11.33 4.66
N GLU A 158 4.77 -12.61 4.45
CA GLU A 158 4.04 -13.06 3.25
C GLU A 158 2.62 -12.50 3.19
N GLU A 159 1.90 -12.54 4.31
CA GLU A 159 0.55 -11.95 4.39
C GLU A 159 0.60 -10.44 4.15
N PHE A 160 1.55 -9.73 4.75
CA PHE A 160 1.72 -8.29 4.59
C PHE A 160 1.94 -7.92 3.12
N VAL A 161 2.83 -8.61 2.40
CA VAL A 161 3.07 -8.30 0.99
C VAL A 161 1.86 -8.68 0.12
N ARG A 162 1.37 -9.92 0.26
CA ARG A 162 0.32 -10.46 -0.61
C ARG A 162 -1.02 -9.75 -0.41
N ASP A 163 -1.43 -9.53 0.83
CA ASP A 163 -2.79 -9.16 1.18
C ASP A 163 -2.95 -7.67 1.51
N PHE A 164 -1.85 -6.93 1.71
CA PHE A 164 -1.90 -5.49 2.04
C PHE A 164 -1.13 -4.61 1.04
N ILE A 165 0.11 -4.98 0.70
CA ILE A 165 0.92 -4.21 -0.25
C ILE A 165 0.42 -4.36 -1.69
N PHE A 166 0.29 -5.60 -2.17
CA PHE A 166 -0.09 -5.85 -3.57
C PHE A 166 -1.46 -5.26 -3.96
N PRO A 167 -2.50 -5.25 -3.08
CA PRO A 167 -3.73 -4.51 -3.35
C PRO A 167 -3.51 -3.00 -3.56
N CYS A 168 -2.72 -2.34 -2.69
CA CYS A 168 -2.39 -0.92 -2.85
C CYS A 168 -1.58 -0.65 -4.12
N LEU A 169 -0.65 -1.54 -4.44
CA LEU A 169 0.16 -1.46 -5.65
C LEU A 169 -0.69 -1.59 -6.92
N ARG A 170 -1.57 -2.60 -6.99
CA ARG A 170 -2.54 -2.78 -8.08
C ARG A 170 -3.46 -1.57 -8.23
N ALA A 171 -3.93 -1.02 -7.10
CA ALA A 171 -4.76 0.16 -7.11
C ALA A 171 -4.02 1.41 -7.64
N GLY A 172 -2.69 1.44 -7.61
CA GLY A 172 -1.91 2.65 -7.90
C GLY A 172 -1.94 3.66 -6.74
N ALA A 173 -2.11 3.18 -5.51
CA ALA A 173 -2.34 4.03 -4.34
C ALA A 173 -1.06 4.77 -3.90
N ILE A 174 -1.02 6.09 -4.16
CA ILE A 174 0.07 6.99 -3.76
C ILE A 174 -0.52 8.19 -3.01
N TYR A 175 -0.14 8.36 -1.75
CA TYR A 175 -0.62 9.47 -0.94
C TYR A 175 0.14 10.76 -1.25
N GLU A 176 -0.61 11.83 -1.49
CA GLU A 176 -0.10 13.17 -1.79
C GLU A 176 1.04 13.19 -2.82
N ARG A 177 0.88 12.37 -3.88
CA ARG A 177 1.77 12.24 -5.05
C ARG A 177 3.12 11.56 -4.80
N LYS A 178 3.50 11.30 -3.55
CA LYS A 178 4.84 10.80 -3.19
C LYS A 178 4.81 9.55 -2.30
N TYR A 179 4.00 9.54 -1.24
CA TYR A 179 4.12 8.51 -0.20
C TYR A 179 3.47 7.19 -0.61
N LEU A 180 4.25 6.11 -0.59
CA LEU A 180 3.82 4.75 -0.92
C LEU A 180 3.22 3.99 0.28
N LEU A 181 2.65 4.70 1.25
CA LEU A 181 1.78 4.15 2.31
C LEU A 181 2.40 3.10 3.24
N GLY A 182 3.72 2.94 3.30
CA GLY A 182 4.36 1.77 3.92
C GLY A 182 3.96 1.49 5.38
N THR A 183 4.00 2.50 6.23
CA THR A 183 3.56 2.40 7.63
C THR A 183 2.05 2.18 7.72
N SER A 184 1.30 2.88 6.86
CA SER A 184 -0.17 2.83 6.83
C SER A 184 -0.70 1.43 6.55
N MET A 185 -0.03 0.68 5.65
CA MET A 185 -0.38 -0.70 5.31
C MET A 185 0.03 -1.73 6.38
N ALA A 186 1.10 -1.47 7.12
CA ALA A 186 1.57 -2.39 8.16
C ALA A 186 0.62 -2.42 9.37
N ARG A 187 -0.01 -1.31 9.73
CA ARG A 187 -0.86 -1.24 10.93
C ARG A 187 -2.08 -2.17 10.90
N PRO A 188 -2.89 -2.24 9.82
CA PRO A 188 -4.04 -3.14 9.80
C PRO A 188 -3.66 -4.62 9.85
N VAL A 189 -2.53 -5.06 9.27
CA VAL A 189 -2.09 -6.48 9.40
C VAL A 189 -1.65 -6.81 10.82
N ILE A 190 -0.92 -5.90 11.48
CA ILE A 190 -0.51 -6.07 12.88
C ILE A 190 -1.75 -6.09 13.79
N ALA A 191 -2.66 -5.13 13.62
CA ALA A 191 -3.86 -5.01 14.42
C ALA A 191 -4.80 -6.21 14.24
N LYS A 192 -4.96 -6.72 13.01
CA LYS A 192 -5.69 -7.97 12.73
C LYS A 192 -5.12 -9.14 13.52
N ALA A 193 -3.80 -9.34 13.44
CA ALA A 193 -3.15 -10.43 14.16
C ALA A 193 -3.26 -10.27 15.68
N MET A 194 -3.26 -9.04 16.21
CA MET A 194 -3.51 -8.78 17.63
C MET A 194 -4.91 -9.18 18.07
N VAL A 195 -5.94 -8.91 17.25
CA VAL A 195 -7.32 -9.33 17.54
C VAL A 195 -7.43 -10.85 17.58
N ASP A 196 -6.76 -11.55 16.64
CA ASP A 196 -6.71 -13.00 16.65
C ASP A 196 -5.99 -13.55 17.89
N VAL A 197 -4.85 -12.97 18.27
CA VAL A 197 -4.13 -13.34 19.50
C VAL A 197 -4.98 -13.05 20.74
N ALA A 198 -5.69 -11.91 20.80
CA ALA A 198 -6.57 -11.57 21.91
C ALA A 198 -7.65 -12.65 22.11
N ARG A 199 -8.23 -13.15 21.01
CA ARG A 199 -9.16 -14.28 21.03
C ARG A 199 -8.49 -15.57 21.51
N GLU A 200 -7.31 -15.90 20.99
CA GLU A 200 -6.56 -17.11 21.34
C GLU A 200 -6.21 -17.17 22.83
N VAL A 201 -5.86 -16.04 23.45
CA VAL A 201 -5.36 -15.97 24.84
C VAL A 201 -6.42 -15.59 25.86
N GLY A 202 -7.66 -15.32 25.41
CA GLY A 202 -8.78 -14.89 26.24
C GLY A 202 -8.59 -13.47 26.81
N ALA A 203 -8.04 -12.55 26.03
CA ALA A 203 -7.90 -11.15 26.40
C ALA A 203 -9.20 -10.37 26.18
N ASP A 204 -9.53 -9.49 27.12
CA ASP A 204 -10.67 -8.57 27.05
C ASP A 204 -10.26 -7.18 26.54
N ALA A 205 -8.96 -6.99 26.25
CA ALA A 205 -8.42 -5.73 25.81
C ALA A 205 -7.18 -5.84 24.92
N VAL A 206 -6.95 -4.78 24.16
CA VAL A 206 -5.73 -4.55 23.37
C VAL A 206 -5.11 -3.21 23.75
N SER A 207 -3.79 -3.08 23.60
CA SER A 207 -3.08 -1.85 23.89
C SER A 207 -1.98 -1.56 22.87
N HIS A 208 -1.68 -0.28 22.66
CA HIS A 208 -0.63 0.17 21.75
C HIS A 208 0.16 1.36 22.31
N GLY A 209 1.40 1.52 21.86
CA GLY A 209 2.28 2.63 22.23
C GLY A 209 2.21 3.87 21.34
N CYS A 210 1.19 4.01 20.47
CA CYS A 210 1.06 5.17 19.60
C CYS A 210 0.79 6.46 20.41
N THR A 211 1.40 7.57 20.00
CA THR A 211 1.16 8.89 20.59
C THR A 211 -0.17 9.49 20.11
N GLY A 212 -0.70 10.46 20.87
CA GLY A 212 -1.92 11.20 20.50
C GLY A 212 -1.79 12.11 19.28
N LYS A 213 -0.60 12.27 18.70
CA LYS A 213 -0.31 13.17 17.55
C LYS A 213 -0.11 12.42 16.23
N GLY A 214 0.02 11.10 16.27
CA GLY A 214 0.27 10.27 15.09
C GLY A 214 -0.99 9.73 14.46
N ASN A 215 -0.91 9.34 13.19
CA ASN A 215 -1.99 8.65 12.48
C ASN A 215 -2.15 7.19 12.96
N ASP A 216 -1.10 6.59 13.51
CA ASP A 216 -1.08 5.16 13.86
C ASP A 216 -2.10 4.76 14.93
N GLN A 217 -2.39 5.64 15.89
CA GLN A 217 -3.46 5.38 16.88
C GLN A 217 -4.79 5.12 16.16
N VAL A 218 -5.11 5.92 15.13
CA VAL A 218 -6.35 5.79 14.37
C VAL A 218 -6.35 4.48 13.59
N ARG A 219 -5.22 4.12 12.98
CA ARG A 219 -5.08 2.90 12.16
C ARG A 219 -5.25 1.62 12.98
N PHE A 220 -4.65 1.57 14.17
CA PHE A 220 -4.83 0.45 15.09
C PHE A 220 -6.28 0.38 15.59
N GLU A 221 -6.80 1.47 16.13
CA GLU A 221 -8.11 1.49 16.78
C GLU A 221 -9.25 1.23 15.80
N LEU A 222 -9.25 1.83 14.61
CA LEU A 222 -10.26 1.54 13.60
C LEU A 222 -10.24 0.07 13.16
N THR A 223 -9.06 -0.55 13.10
CA THR A 223 -8.95 -1.98 12.82
C THR A 223 -9.53 -2.82 13.95
N PHE A 224 -9.24 -2.47 15.21
CA PHE A 224 -9.82 -3.16 16.36
C PHE A 224 -11.36 -3.05 16.35
N PHE A 225 -11.91 -1.86 16.12
CA PHE A 225 -13.36 -1.65 16.04
C PHE A 225 -14.00 -2.45 14.91
N ALA A 226 -13.35 -2.52 13.75
CA ALA A 226 -13.88 -3.26 12.61
C ALA A 226 -13.88 -4.78 12.82
N LEU A 227 -12.89 -5.33 13.53
CA LEU A 227 -12.70 -6.78 13.66
C LEU A 227 -13.24 -7.35 14.96
N ASN A 228 -13.21 -6.59 16.06
CA ASN A 228 -13.79 -6.98 17.33
C ASN A 228 -14.11 -5.74 18.19
N PRO A 229 -15.33 -5.18 18.06
CA PRO A 229 -15.73 -3.98 18.81
C PRO A 229 -15.92 -4.20 20.32
N GLU A 230 -15.88 -5.45 20.80
CA GLU A 230 -16.01 -5.76 22.24
C GLU A 230 -14.70 -5.57 23.01
N LEU A 231 -13.55 -5.55 22.33
CA LEU A 231 -12.25 -5.36 22.97
C LEU A 231 -12.14 -3.93 23.52
N SER A 232 -11.76 -3.81 24.78
CA SER A 232 -11.36 -2.51 25.33
C SER A 232 -10.01 -2.10 24.74
N VAL A 233 -9.89 -0.86 24.28
CA VAL A 233 -8.62 -0.31 23.80
C VAL A 233 -8.00 0.54 24.91
N VAL A 234 -6.76 0.21 25.29
CA VAL A 234 -5.98 1.02 26.25
C VAL A 234 -4.84 1.71 25.52
N ALA A 235 -4.80 3.04 25.59
CA ALA A 235 -3.80 3.86 24.90
C ALA A 235 -3.04 4.73 25.93
N PRO A 236 -1.96 4.21 26.53
CA PRO A 236 -1.28 4.85 27.67
C PRO A 236 -0.89 6.31 27.41
N TRP A 237 -0.45 6.66 26.21
CA TRP A 237 -0.09 8.05 25.84
C TRP A 237 -1.23 9.07 25.95
N ARG A 238 -2.50 8.63 26.03
CA ARG A 238 -3.67 9.49 26.26
C ARG A 238 -4.11 9.54 27.71
N GLU A 239 -3.41 8.80 28.58
CA GLU A 239 -3.92 8.36 29.86
C GLU A 239 -2.93 8.52 31.01
N TRP A 240 -1.64 8.33 30.76
CA TRP A 240 -0.60 8.40 31.77
C TRP A 240 -0.05 9.81 31.96
N GLU A 241 0.75 9.99 33.01
CA GLU A 241 1.42 11.25 33.34
C GLU A 241 2.85 11.33 32.75
N ILE A 242 3.27 10.33 31.96
CA ILE A 242 4.60 10.31 31.33
C ILE A 242 4.58 11.24 30.13
N THR A 243 5.30 12.36 30.22
CA THR A 243 5.25 13.43 29.20
C THR A 243 6.35 13.31 28.16
N GLY A 244 7.43 12.59 28.48
CA GLY A 244 8.60 12.49 27.62
C GLY A 244 9.49 11.28 27.90
N ARG A 245 10.63 11.25 27.22
CA ARG A 245 11.59 10.15 27.25
C ARG A 245 12.25 10.01 28.62
N GLU A 246 12.57 11.13 29.26
CA GLU A 246 13.21 11.19 30.58
C GLU A 246 12.30 10.57 31.65
N ASP A 247 11.02 10.96 31.66
CA ASP A 247 9.99 10.39 32.54
C ASP A 247 9.87 8.88 32.33
N ALA A 248 9.86 8.42 31.07
CA ALA A 248 9.81 7.01 30.74
C ALA A 248 11.05 6.24 31.26
N ILE A 249 12.25 6.85 31.19
CA ILE A 249 13.48 6.26 31.74
C ILE A 249 13.41 6.17 33.27
N GLU A 250 12.89 7.20 33.93
CA GLU A 250 12.72 7.18 35.39
C GLU A 250 11.71 6.10 35.81
N TYR A 251 10.57 6.02 35.11
CA TYR A 251 9.56 4.99 35.34
C TYR A 251 10.14 3.59 35.11
N ALA A 252 10.92 3.40 34.04
CA ALA A 252 11.60 2.14 33.76
C ALA A 252 12.58 1.74 34.88
N LYS A 253 13.39 2.70 35.39
CA LYS A 253 14.31 2.46 36.52
C LYS A 253 13.55 2.04 37.79
N LYS A 254 12.47 2.75 38.11
CA LYS A 254 11.62 2.45 39.29
C LYS A 254 11.06 1.02 39.23
N HIS A 255 10.68 0.56 38.04
CA HIS A 255 10.10 -0.77 37.82
C HIS A 255 11.11 -1.83 37.36
N LYS A 256 12.42 -1.52 37.39
CA LYS A 256 13.51 -2.41 36.97
C LYS A 256 13.36 -2.95 35.54
N VAL A 257 12.71 -2.17 34.67
CA VAL A 257 12.59 -2.49 33.24
C VAL A 257 13.95 -2.32 32.57
N PRO A 258 14.45 -3.32 31.81
CA PRO A 258 15.70 -3.17 31.08
C PRO A 258 15.59 -2.07 30.01
N VAL A 259 16.31 -0.97 30.21
CA VAL A 259 16.38 0.14 29.23
C VAL A 259 17.61 -0.08 28.33
N PRO A 260 17.46 -0.01 26.99
CA PRO A 260 18.60 -0.08 26.10
C PRO A 260 19.55 1.10 26.36
N VAL A 261 20.82 0.81 26.66
CA VAL A 261 21.83 1.74 27.20
C VAL A 261 22.41 2.68 26.14
N THR A 262 21.80 2.79 24.96
CA THR A 262 22.46 3.45 23.81
C THR A 262 21.71 4.70 23.35
N LYS A 263 22.47 5.77 23.08
CA LYS A 263 22.04 6.98 22.34
C LYS A 263 21.83 6.64 20.85
N LYS A 264 21.06 5.60 20.54
CA LYS A 264 21.27 4.81 19.30
C LYS A 264 20.74 5.42 18.01
N SER A 265 19.93 6.47 18.06
CA SER A 265 19.62 7.33 16.92
C SER A 265 18.81 8.50 17.44
N ILE A 266 18.98 9.66 16.81
CA ILE A 266 18.16 10.83 17.05
C ILE A 266 16.82 10.80 16.29
N TYR A 267 16.72 9.99 15.23
CA TYR A 267 15.52 9.89 14.40
C TYR A 267 14.53 8.87 14.97
N SER A 268 13.24 9.21 14.88
CA SER A 268 12.16 8.25 14.99
C SER A 268 12.08 7.45 13.69
N ARG A 269 12.11 6.12 13.79
CA ARG A 269 12.16 5.21 12.64
C ARG A 269 11.10 4.13 12.73
N ASP A 270 10.51 3.82 11.58
CA ASP A 270 9.58 2.70 11.42
C ASP A 270 9.94 1.93 10.15
N ARG A 271 10.45 0.71 10.36
CA ARG A 271 10.92 -0.18 9.29
C ARG A 271 9.96 -1.36 9.14
N ASN A 272 9.69 -1.73 7.90
CA ASN A 272 9.09 -3.00 7.54
C ASN A 272 9.65 -3.44 6.17
N LEU A 273 9.13 -4.53 5.61
CA LEU A 273 9.61 -5.05 4.33
C LEU A 273 9.35 -4.10 3.16
N TRP A 274 8.33 -3.23 3.24
CA TRP A 274 8.03 -2.28 2.17
C TRP A 274 8.95 -1.07 2.21
N HIS A 275 9.16 -0.50 3.39
CA HIS A 275 9.84 0.79 3.52
C HIS A 275 10.55 1.00 4.86
N LEU A 276 11.27 2.11 4.95
CA LEU A 276 11.71 2.73 6.19
C LEU A 276 11.34 4.21 6.17
N SER A 277 10.67 4.68 7.22
CA SER A 277 10.41 6.11 7.44
C SER A 277 11.36 6.69 8.49
N HIS A 278 11.73 7.95 8.32
CA HIS A 278 12.52 8.76 9.24
C HIS A 278 11.79 10.06 9.55
N GLU A 279 11.68 10.40 10.83
CA GLU A 279 11.07 11.63 11.32
C GLU A 279 11.82 12.15 12.57
N GLY A 280 11.57 13.41 12.95
CA GLY A 280 12.09 14.01 14.17
C GLY A 280 13.49 14.61 14.04
N ASP A 281 13.95 15.23 15.13
CA ASP A 281 15.20 15.99 15.23
C ASP A 281 15.35 16.99 14.06
N ILE A 282 16.48 17.00 13.34
CA ILE A 282 16.78 17.99 12.31
C ILE A 282 15.74 18.03 11.19
N LEU A 283 14.98 16.95 10.98
CA LEU A 283 13.95 16.90 9.94
C LEU A 283 12.72 17.73 10.29
N GLU A 284 12.50 18.08 11.56
CA GLU A 284 11.36 18.89 11.97
C GLU A 284 11.39 20.29 11.34
N ASP A 285 12.58 20.82 11.06
CA ASP A 285 12.75 21.98 10.21
C ASP A 285 12.84 21.53 8.73
N PRO A 286 11.83 21.84 7.89
CA PRO A 286 11.83 21.47 6.48
C PRO A 286 12.94 22.13 5.65
N ALA A 287 13.63 23.15 6.18
CA ALA A 287 14.78 23.76 5.53
C ALA A 287 16.08 22.95 5.66
N ASN A 288 16.15 22.01 6.62
CA ASN A 288 17.34 21.19 6.82
C ASN A 288 17.41 20.05 5.80
N GLU A 289 18.58 19.83 5.19
CA GLU A 289 18.81 18.67 4.32
C GLU A 289 18.92 17.38 5.15
N PRO A 290 18.32 16.25 4.71
CA PRO A 290 18.52 14.97 5.38
C PRO A 290 19.99 14.53 5.31
N LYS A 291 20.55 14.12 6.45
CA LYS A 291 21.95 13.66 6.52
C LYS A 291 22.13 12.29 5.88
N GLU A 292 23.32 12.06 5.33
CA GLU A 292 23.66 10.81 4.63
C GLU A 292 23.56 9.57 5.54
N ASP A 293 23.99 9.68 6.79
CA ASP A 293 23.96 8.61 7.81
C ASP A 293 22.54 8.26 8.30
N MET A 294 21.55 9.03 7.87
CA MET A 294 20.14 8.74 8.15
C MET A 294 19.64 7.54 7.35
N TYR A 295 20.03 7.44 6.07
CA TYR A 295 19.54 6.44 5.14
C TYR A 295 20.11 5.07 5.47
N MET A 296 19.26 4.03 5.50
CA MET A 296 19.67 2.68 5.93
C MET A 296 19.30 1.58 4.93
N MET A 297 18.35 1.84 4.03
CA MET A 297 17.91 0.86 3.03
C MET A 297 18.55 1.08 1.66
N SER A 298 19.11 2.27 1.42
CA SER A 298 19.65 2.67 0.13
C SER A 298 20.99 3.38 0.27
N VAL A 299 21.91 3.14 -0.67
CA VAL A 299 23.14 3.94 -0.79
C VAL A 299 22.84 5.31 -1.37
N ASP A 300 23.73 6.27 -1.18
CA ASP A 300 23.63 7.55 -1.88
C ASP A 300 23.74 7.30 -3.41
N PRO A 301 22.86 7.88 -4.25
CA PRO A 301 22.97 7.79 -5.71
C PRO A 301 24.36 8.11 -6.27
N LYS A 302 25.14 8.97 -5.59
CA LYS A 302 26.53 9.27 -5.98
C LYS A 302 27.44 8.04 -5.86
N ASP A 303 27.21 7.21 -4.83
CA ASP A 303 28.00 6.02 -4.49
C ASP A 303 27.43 4.72 -5.07
N ALA A 304 26.22 4.77 -5.65
CA ALA A 304 25.65 3.66 -6.39
C ALA A 304 26.53 3.22 -7.59
N PRO A 305 26.47 1.95 -8.02
CA PRO A 305 27.29 1.41 -9.10
C PRO A 305 27.29 2.27 -10.37
N ASN A 306 28.46 2.38 -11.01
CA ASN A 306 28.59 3.10 -12.29
C ASN A 306 28.07 2.31 -13.49
N GLN A 307 27.75 1.02 -13.32
CA GLN A 307 27.10 0.21 -14.35
C GLN A 307 25.60 0.10 -14.07
N PRO A 308 24.74 0.35 -15.07
CA PRO A 308 23.31 0.13 -14.91
C PRO A 308 22.99 -1.35 -14.80
N GLU A 309 21.90 -1.66 -14.11
CA GLU A 309 21.40 -3.02 -13.99
C GLU A 309 20.01 -3.15 -14.60
N TYR A 310 19.75 -4.26 -15.27
CA TYR A 310 18.46 -4.52 -15.89
C TYR A 310 17.72 -5.58 -15.08
N VAL A 311 16.47 -5.29 -14.76
CA VAL A 311 15.55 -6.22 -14.10
C VAL A 311 14.32 -6.42 -14.96
N LYS A 312 13.88 -7.66 -15.15
CA LYS A 312 12.63 -8.00 -15.84
C LYS A 312 11.61 -8.47 -14.81
N ILE A 313 10.53 -7.72 -14.64
CA ILE A 313 9.44 -8.03 -13.71
C ILE A 313 8.32 -8.73 -14.46
N GLY A 314 7.91 -9.91 -14.00
CA GLY A 314 6.75 -10.63 -14.53
C GLY A 314 5.50 -10.35 -13.70
N ILE A 315 4.38 -10.14 -14.39
CA ILE A 315 3.10 -9.74 -13.80
C ILE A 315 2.01 -10.64 -14.38
N VAL A 316 1.08 -11.10 -13.53
CA VAL A 316 -0.09 -11.91 -13.89
C VAL A 316 -1.32 -11.32 -13.20
N GLU A 317 -2.32 -10.93 -13.97
CA GLU A 317 -3.57 -10.32 -13.50
C GLU A 317 -3.35 -9.10 -12.56
N GLY A 318 -2.30 -8.31 -12.84
CA GLY A 318 -1.88 -7.17 -12.03
C GLY A 318 -1.07 -7.53 -10.77
N LEU A 319 -0.79 -8.81 -10.51
CA LEU A 319 0.05 -9.29 -9.41
C LEU A 319 1.47 -9.58 -9.89
N LEU A 320 2.46 -9.16 -9.13
CA LEU A 320 3.87 -9.24 -9.50
C LEU A 320 4.42 -10.56 -8.94
N ILE A 321 4.87 -11.44 -9.83
CA ILE A 321 5.11 -12.86 -9.50
C ILE A 321 6.55 -13.31 -9.74
N SER A 322 7.34 -12.57 -10.54
CA SER A 322 8.68 -13.00 -10.89
C SER A 322 9.66 -11.85 -11.11
N LEU A 323 10.94 -12.15 -10.88
CA LEU A 323 12.09 -11.28 -11.13
C LEU A 323 13.08 -12.05 -12.01
N ASN A 324 13.45 -11.47 -13.15
CA ASN A 324 14.39 -12.05 -14.12
C ASN A 324 14.00 -13.49 -14.56
N GLY A 325 12.69 -13.75 -14.67
CA GLY A 325 12.15 -15.05 -15.07
C GLY A 325 12.07 -16.09 -13.94
N LYS A 326 12.52 -15.77 -12.72
CA LYS A 326 12.39 -16.62 -11.53
C LYS A 326 11.12 -16.24 -10.78
N GLU A 327 10.20 -17.19 -10.62
CA GLU A 327 9.04 -17.03 -9.74
C GLU A 327 9.46 -16.99 -8.27
N LEU A 328 8.87 -16.07 -7.52
CA LEU A 328 9.20 -15.81 -6.12
C LEU A 328 7.91 -15.65 -5.32
N SER A 329 7.97 -15.96 -4.03
CA SER A 329 6.91 -15.57 -3.12
C SER A 329 6.84 -14.03 -3.00
N PRO A 330 5.68 -13.45 -2.65
CA PRO A 330 5.54 -12.01 -2.49
C PRO A 330 6.62 -11.38 -1.60
N ALA A 331 6.91 -11.95 -0.43
CA ALA A 331 7.94 -11.40 0.46
C ALA A 331 9.35 -11.53 -0.11
N SER A 332 9.69 -12.67 -0.72
CA SER A 332 11.01 -12.86 -1.36
C SER A 332 11.23 -11.91 -2.53
N LEU A 333 10.21 -11.72 -3.39
CA LEU A 333 10.26 -10.79 -4.52
C LEU A 333 10.58 -9.37 -4.04
N LEU A 334 9.84 -8.89 -3.04
CA LEU A 334 10.04 -7.56 -2.48
C LEU A 334 11.41 -7.42 -1.80
N SER A 335 11.86 -8.46 -1.09
CA SER A 335 13.18 -8.47 -0.44
C SER A 335 14.33 -8.39 -1.45
N GLU A 336 14.30 -9.23 -2.51
CA GLU A 336 15.33 -9.21 -3.57
C GLU A 336 15.35 -7.82 -4.27
N LEU A 337 14.19 -7.22 -4.50
CA LEU A 337 14.10 -5.89 -5.11
C LEU A 337 14.53 -4.75 -4.18
N ASN A 338 14.34 -4.88 -2.87
CA ASN A 338 14.89 -3.92 -1.92
C ASN A 338 16.41 -3.95 -1.92
N GLU A 339 17.03 -5.13 -2.02
CA GLU A 339 18.49 -5.26 -2.09
C GLU A 339 19.03 -4.62 -3.38
N VAL A 340 18.46 -4.99 -4.54
CA VAL A 340 18.87 -4.43 -5.83
C VAL A 340 18.61 -2.92 -5.89
N GLY A 341 17.42 -2.48 -5.51
CA GLY A 341 17.04 -1.06 -5.52
C GLY A 341 17.87 -0.23 -4.55
N GLY A 342 18.11 -0.75 -3.35
CA GLY A 342 18.93 -0.12 -2.32
C GLY A 342 20.36 0.09 -2.76
N ARG A 343 20.98 -0.91 -3.39
CA ARG A 343 22.34 -0.82 -3.98
C ARG A 343 22.44 0.23 -5.09
N HIS A 344 21.34 0.52 -5.79
CA HIS A 344 21.28 1.57 -6.81
C HIS A 344 20.76 2.91 -6.28
N GLY A 345 20.52 3.07 -4.97
CA GLY A 345 20.06 4.33 -4.38
C GLY A 345 18.61 4.72 -4.70
N ILE A 346 17.76 3.75 -5.05
CA ILE A 346 16.39 3.99 -5.52
C ILE A 346 15.42 4.20 -4.36
N GLY A 347 14.42 5.06 -4.57
CA GLY A 347 13.22 5.12 -3.73
C GLY A 347 13.36 5.99 -2.49
N ARG A 348 14.29 6.96 -2.49
CA ARG A 348 14.36 8.02 -1.47
C ARG A 348 13.35 9.11 -1.77
N ILE A 349 12.47 9.42 -0.81
CA ILE A 349 11.44 10.45 -0.91
C ILE A 349 11.51 11.37 0.31
N ASP A 350 11.50 12.67 0.10
CA ASP A 350 11.32 13.70 1.13
C ASP A 350 10.02 14.46 0.86
N MET A 351 9.17 14.58 1.87
CA MET A 351 7.93 15.34 1.77
C MET A 351 7.44 15.91 3.10
N VAL A 352 6.68 16.99 2.98
CA VAL A 352 5.77 17.47 4.01
C VAL A 352 4.38 16.94 3.69
N GLU A 353 3.87 16.07 4.55
CA GLU A 353 2.57 15.40 4.43
C GLU A 353 1.48 16.07 5.29
N ASN A 354 0.22 15.84 4.94
CA ASN A 354 -0.93 16.23 5.76
C ASN A 354 -1.41 15.06 6.62
N ARG A 355 -1.21 15.13 7.94
CA ARG A 355 -1.72 14.09 8.84
C ARG A 355 -3.24 14.18 8.94
N LEU A 356 -3.88 13.04 9.20
CA LEU A 356 -5.33 12.95 9.38
C LEU A 356 -5.81 13.85 10.54
N VAL A 357 -4.98 13.98 11.58
CA VAL A 357 -5.25 14.80 12.76
C VAL A 357 -5.06 16.32 12.53
N GLY A 358 -4.90 16.75 11.27
CA GLY A 358 -4.94 18.16 10.86
C GLY A 358 -3.60 18.90 10.87
N MET A 359 -2.51 18.27 11.33
CA MET A 359 -1.17 18.87 11.33
C MET A 359 -0.35 18.43 10.12
N LYS A 360 0.59 19.26 9.71
CA LYS A 360 1.64 18.87 8.76
C LYS A 360 2.79 18.18 9.50
N SER A 361 3.41 17.22 8.84
CA SER A 361 4.63 16.56 9.30
C SER A 361 5.59 16.41 8.14
N ARG A 362 6.89 16.53 8.39
CA ARG A 362 7.91 16.15 7.40
C ARG A 362 8.37 14.72 7.68
N GLY A 363 8.42 13.91 6.63
CA GLY A 363 8.96 12.56 6.69
C GLY A 363 9.88 12.29 5.50
N VAL A 364 10.96 11.56 5.76
CA VAL A 364 11.82 11.01 4.71
C VAL A 364 11.62 9.51 4.66
N TYR A 365 11.42 8.96 3.46
CA TYR A 365 11.06 7.57 3.24
C TYR A 365 12.05 6.90 2.29
N GLU A 366 12.36 5.64 2.57
CA GLU A 366 13.12 4.76 1.68
C GLU A 366 12.23 3.59 1.29
N THR A 367 11.86 3.49 0.01
CA THR A 367 10.99 2.44 -0.52
C THR A 367 11.56 1.87 -1.83
N PRO A 368 12.74 1.22 -1.79
CA PRO A 368 13.48 0.83 -3.00
C PRO A 368 12.71 -0.16 -3.87
N GLY A 369 12.33 -1.32 -3.32
CA GLY A 369 11.60 -2.35 -4.06
C GLY A 369 10.23 -1.85 -4.51
N GLY A 370 9.50 -1.17 -3.63
CA GLY A 370 8.20 -0.61 -3.96
C GLY A 370 8.25 0.41 -5.10
N THR A 371 9.28 1.25 -5.18
CA THR A 371 9.46 2.20 -6.30
C THR A 371 9.62 1.48 -7.64
N ILE A 372 10.40 0.39 -7.65
CA ILE A 372 10.60 -0.45 -8.85
C ILE A 372 9.27 -1.14 -9.25
N LEU A 373 8.56 -1.70 -8.27
CA LEU A 373 7.30 -2.40 -8.50
C LEU A 373 6.20 -1.46 -9.03
N PHE A 374 6.08 -0.25 -8.47
CA PHE A 374 5.14 0.77 -8.96
C PHE A 374 5.45 1.18 -10.40
N ALA A 375 6.73 1.33 -10.75
CA ALA A 375 7.14 1.61 -12.13
C ALA A 375 6.75 0.45 -13.06
N ALA A 376 6.98 -0.81 -12.68
CA ALA A 376 6.62 -1.96 -13.51
C ALA A 376 5.09 -2.08 -13.71
N ALA A 377 4.30 -1.95 -12.64
CA ALA A 377 2.85 -2.11 -12.70
C ALA A 377 2.18 -1.09 -13.63
N ARG A 378 2.49 0.20 -13.45
CA ARG A 378 1.94 1.29 -14.27
C ARG A 378 2.24 1.12 -15.76
N GLU A 379 3.39 0.53 -16.06
CA GLU A 379 3.88 0.42 -17.42
C GLU A 379 3.33 -0.79 -18.16
N LEU A 380 2.93 -1.84 -17.44
CA LEU A 380 2.15 -2.90 -18.04
C LEU A 380 0.68 -2.49 -18.22
N GLU A 381 0.13 -1.72 -17.27
CA GLU A 381 -1.23 -1.17 -17.37
C GLU A 381 -1.41 -0.28 -18.60
N SER A 382 -0.42 0.57 -18.93
CA SER A 382 -0.48 1.41 -20.14
C SER A 382 -0.55 0.60 -21.45
N LEU A 383 -0.13 -0.66 -21.42
CA LEU A 383 -0.20 -1.58 -22.56
C LEU A 383 -1.51 -2.39 -22.58
N THR A 384 -2.16 -2.59 -21.44
CA THR A 384 -3.21 -3.61 -21.25
C THR A 384 -4.59 -3.05 -20.87
N LEU A 385 -4.67 -1.79 -20.43
CA LEU A 385 -5.92 -1.11 -20.09
C LEU A 385 -6.33 -0.11 -21.18
N ASP A 386 -7.63 -0.02 -21.45
CA ASP A 386 -8.16 1.01 -22.33
C ASP A 386 -8.13 2.39 -21.64
N ARG A 387 -8.31 3.44 -22.45
CA ARG A 387 -8.18 4.83 -22.03
C ARG A 387 -9.13 5.20 -20.88
N GLU A 388 -10.39 4.84 -20.96
CA GLU A 388 -11.41 5.27 -19.99
C GLU A 388 -11.24 4.52 -18.67
N THR A 389 -10.98 3.21 -18.75
CA THR A 389 -10.69 2.39 -17.56
C THR A 389 -9.47 2.92 -16.80
N MET A 390 -8.38 3.28 -17.50
CA MET A 390 -7.19 3.85 -16.87
C MET A 390 -7.49 5.18 -16.16
N GLN A 391 -8.30 6.06 -16.77
CA GLN A 391 -8.69 7.33 -16.15
C GLN A 391 -9.54 7.15 -14.89
N ILE A 392 -10.51 6.23 -14.91
CA ILE A 392 -11.33 5.92 -13.73
C ILE A 392 -10.50 5.27 -12.63
N LYS A 393 -9.59 4.35 -13.00
CA LYS A 393 -8.63 3.73 -12.07
C LYS A 393 -7.83 4.80 -11.33
N ASP A 394 -7.27 5.79 -12.02
CA ASP A 394 -6.48 6.85 -11.41
C ASP A 394 -7.29 7.72 -10.43
N ILE A 395 -8.56 8.02 -10.74
CA ILE A 395 -9.45 8.73 -9.81
C ILE A 395 -9.68 7.92 -8.53
N LEU A 396 -9.96 6.62 -8.68
CA LEU A 396 -10.20 5.73 -7.55
C LEU A 396 -8.91 5.48 -6.74
N ALA A 397 -7.75 5.44 -7.39
CA ALA A 397 -6.45 5.26 -6.75
C ALA A 397 -6.17 6.34 -5.69
N LEU A 398 -6.53 7.60 -6.00
CA LEU A 398 -6.42 8.71 -5.06
C LEU A 398 -7.27 8.47 -3.81
N LYS A 399 -8.55 8.10 -4.00
CA LYS A 399 -9.44 7.86 -2.87
C LYS A 399 -9.03 6.63 -2.06
N TYR A 400 -8.55 5.59 -2.74
CA TYR A 400 -8.02 4.38 -2.13
C TYR A 400 -6.85 4.73 -1.20
N ALA A 401 -5.89 5.54 -1.68
CA ALA A 401 -4.74 5.98 -0.91
C ALA A 401 -5.15 6.78 0.34
N GLU A 402 -6.14 7.67 0.24
CA GLU A 402 -6.69 8.40 1.38
C GLU A 402 -7.27 7.47 2.45
N LEU A 403 -8.06 6.46 2.05
CA LEU A 403 -8.68 5.52 2.99
C LEU A 403 -7.62 4.71 3.73
N VAL A 404 -6.62 4.19 3.01
CA VAL A 404 -5.50 3.45 3.63
C VAL A 404 -4.70 4.35 4.56
N TYR A 405 -4.35 5.57 4.13
CA TYR A 405 -3.62 6.52 4.97
C TYR A 405 -4.37 6.84 6.27
N ALA A 406 -5.70 6.98 6.17
CA ALA A 406 -6.60 7.27 7.29
C ALA A 406 -6.95 6.06 8.17
N GLY A 407 -6.38 4.88 7.92
CA GLY A 407 -6.63 3.68 8.73
C GLY A 407 -7.94 2.97 8.44
N ARG A 408 -8.63 3.35 7.37
CA ARG A 408 -9.90 2.75 6.92
C ARG A 408 -9.63 1.53 6.02
N TRP A 409 -8.76 0.63 6.47
CA TRP A 409 -8.46 -0.59 5.75
C TRP A 409 -9.71 -1.45 5.64
N PHE A 410 -10.34 -1.84 6.74
CA PHE A 410 -11.54 -2.69 6.75
C PHE A 410 -12.85 -1.95 6.40
N ASP A 411 -12.75 -0.89 5.60
CA ASP A 411 -13.89 -0.10 5.17
C ASP A 411 -14.54 -0.69 3.91
N PRO A 412 -15.89 -0.83 3.86
CA PRO A 412 -16.58 -1.37 2.69
C PRO A 412 -16.29 -0.63 1.38
N LEU A 413 -16.03 0.69 1.43
CA LEU A 413 -15.70 1.46 0.23
C LEU A 413 -14.35 1.03 -0.35
N ARG A 414 -13.33 0.86 0.50
CA ARG A 414 -11.99 0.38 0.06
C ARG A 414 -12.10 -1.04 -0.50
N GLU A 415 -12.87 -1.89 0.16
CA GLU A 415 -13.17 -3.27 -0.26
C GLU A 415 -13.84 -3.34 -1.64
N SER A 416 -14.80 -2.44 -1.88
CA SER A 416 -15.48 -2.30 -3.17
C SER A 416 -14.53 -1.81 -4.27
N MET A 417 -13.66 -0.85 -3.95
CA MET A 417 -12.61 -0.41 -4.87
C MET A 417 -11.63 -1.54 -5.18
N ASP A 418 -11.25 -2.35 -4.20
CA ASP A 418 -10.40 -3.53 -4.39
C ASP A 418 -11.01 -4.54 -5.38
N ALA A 419 -12.33 -4.77 -5.30
CA ALA A 419 -13.04 -5.62 -6.24
C ALA A 419 -13.02 -5.03 -7.66
N PHE A 420 -13.24 -3.72 -7.81
CA PHE A 420 -13.10 -3.03 -9.09
C PHE A 420 -11.67 -3.17 -9.66
N MET A 421 -10.65 -2.92 -8.83
CA MET A 421 -9.24 -3.02 -9.26
C MET A 421 -8.88 -4.44 -9.71
N LYS A 422 -9.37 -5.48 -9.01
CA LYS A 422 -9.19 -6.88 -9.43
C LYS A 422 -9.81 -7.18 -10.78
N GLU A 423 -11.01 -6.65 -11.03
CA GLU A 423 -11.73 -6.89 -12.28
C GLU A 423 -10.98 -6.31 -13.47
N ILE A 424 -10.59 -5.03 -13.37
CA ILE A 424 -9.97 -4.32 -14.50
C ILE A 424 -8.56 -4.82 -14.82
N THR A 425 -7.82 -5.38 -13.85
CA THR A 425 -6.45 -5.86 -14.09
C THR A 425 -6.35 -7.33 -14.51
N LYS A 426 -7.46 -8.03 -14.80
CA LYS A 426 -7.42 -9.43 -15.28
C LYS A 426 -6.54 -9.62 -16.52
N THR A 427 -6.48 -8.63 -17.41
CA THR A 427 -5.66 -8.67 -18.63
C THR A 427 -4.25 -8.10 -18.42
N THR A 428 -3.94 -7.55 -17.25
CA THR A 428 -2.61 -6.99 -16.92
C THR A 428 -1.64 -8.12 -16.62
N THR A 429 -1.32 -8.91 -17.65
CA THR A 429 -0.41 -10.05 -17.62
C THR A 429 0.69 -9.84 -18.66
N GLY A 430 1.94 -10.07 -18.31
CA GLY A 430 3.08 -9.81 -19.18
C GLY A 430 4.36 -9.55 -18.39
N SER A 431 5.25 -8.72 -18.95
CA SER A 431 6.49 -8.35 -18.29
C SER A 431 6.98 -6.96 -18.66
N VAL A 432 7.71 -6.33 -17.75
CA VAL A 432 8.35 -5.02 -17.93
C VAL A 432 9.82 -5.13 -17.61
N THR A 433 10.68 -4.64 -18.50
CA THR A 433 12.11 -4.54 -18.29
C THR A 433 12.47 -3.12 -17.86
N LEU A 434 13.15 -3.00 -16.71
CA LEU A 434 13.56 -1.74 -16.11
C LEU A 434 15.08 -1.68 -16.02
N LYS A 435 15.64 -0.50 -16.31
CA LYS A 435 17.03 -0.13 -16.11
C LYS A 435 17.16 0.70 -14.83
N LEU A 436 17.91 0.16 -13.88
CA LEU A 436 18.20 0.75 -12.58
C LEU A 436 19.58 1.41 -12.64
N TYR A 437 19.64 2.70 -12.28
CA TYR A 437 20.89 3.44 -12.33
C TYR A 437 20.85 4.68 -11.43
N LYS A 438 21.75 4.74 -10.44
CA LYS A 438 22.01 5.94 -9.61
C LYS A 438 20.73 6.70 -9.21
N GLY A 439 19.86 6.04 -8.46
CA GLY A 439 18.60 6.56 -7.93
C GLY A 439 17.43 6.54 -8.90
N SER A 440 17.66 6.17 -10.17
CA SER A 440 16.65 6.22 -11.23
C SER A 440 16.17 4.82 -11.64
N VAL A 441 14.88 4.75 -11.95
CA VAL A 441 14.22 3.60 -12.58
C VAL A 441 13.72 4.04 -13.95
N ASN A 442 14.23 3.45 -15.03
CA ASN A 442 13.84 3.78 -16.40
C ASN A 442 13.28 2.54 -17.09
N VAL A 443 12.18 2.67 -17.82
CA VAL A 443 11.60 1.54 -18.56
C VAL A 443 12.30 1.37 -19.88
N THR A 444 12.67 0.13 -20.21
CA THR A 444 13.36 -0.19 -21.47
C THR A 444 12.61 -1.18 -22.35
N GLY A 445 11.56 -1.84 -21.83
CA GLY A 445 10.71 -2.72 -22.62
C GLY A 445 9.46 -3.15 -21.87
N ARG A 446 8.40 -3.46 -22.62
CA ARG A 446 7.10 -3.94 -22.12
C ARG A 446 6.58 -4.99 -23.09
N GLU A 447 6.09 -6.11 -22.58
CA GLU A 447 5.58 -7.22 -23.39
C GLU A 447 4.32 -7.77 -22.74
N SER A 448 3.24 -7.95 -23.50
CA SER A 448 2.00 -8.57 -23.02
C SER A 448 1.28 -9.34 -24.13
N PRO A 449 0.77 -10.56 -23.85
CA PRO A 449 -0.16 -11.24 -24.76
C PRO A 449 -1.53 -10.54 -24.85
N TYR A 450 -1.82 -9.59 -23.96
CA TYR A 450 -3.06 -8.80 -23.93
C TYR A 450 -2.82 -7.33 -24.34
N SER A 451 -1.76 -7.07 -25.11
CA SER A 451 -1.44 -5.73 -25.58
C SER A 451 -2.58 -5.13 -26.41
N LEU A 452 -3.05 -3.95 -26.01
CA LEU A 452 -3.94 -3.10 -26.80
C LEU A 452 -3.16 -2.22 -27.79
N TYR A 453 -1.83 -2.15 -27.67
CA TYR A 453 -0.97 -1.48 -28.65
C TYR A 453 -0.88 -2.31 -29.93
N ARG A 454 -1.14 -1.65 -31.06
CA ARG A 454 -1.14 -2.21 -32.42
C ARG A 454 -0.28 -1.34 -33.32
N GLU A 455 0.93 -1.82 -33.61
CA GLU A 455 1.90 -1.12 -34.47
C GLU A 455 1.31 -0.78 -35.84
N ASP A 456 0.57 -1.72 -36.44
CA ASP A 456 -0.06 -1.60 -37.76
C ASP A 456 -1.21 -0.57 -37.84
N ILE A 457 -1.72 -0.10 -36.70
CA ILE A 457 -2.66 1.03 -36.61
C ILE A 457 -1.93 2.34 -36.29
N SER A 458 -0.87 2.27 -35.47
CA SER A 458 -0.15 3.46 -34.99
C SER A 458 0.96 3.97 -35.90
N SER A 459 1.44 3.15 -36.84
CA SER A 459 2.52 3.52 -37.76
C SER A 459 2.12 4.66 -38.70
N PHE A 460 3.10 5.48 -39.08
CA PHE A 460 2.94 6.51 -40.11
C PHE A 460 2.94 5.93 -41.54
N GLU A 461 3.30 4.67 -41.69
CA GLU A 461 3.24 3.96 -42.96
C GLU A 461 1.77 3.64 -43.33
N SER A 462 1.49 3.49 -44.62
CA SER A 462 0.10 3.35 -45.12
C SER A 462 -0.58 2.08 -44.58
N GLY A 463 -1.36 2.22 -43.51
CA GLY A 463 -2.23 1.18 -42.97
C GLY A 463 -3.63 1.24 -43.58
N GLN A 464 -4.24 0.08 -43.84
CA GLN A 464 -5.63 -0.02 -44.36
C GLN A 464 -6.70 -0.03 -43.24
N ILE A 465 -6.29 -0.09 -41.98
CA ILE A 465 -7.20 -0.29 -40.84
C ILE A 465 -7.78 1.04 -40.33
N TYR A 466 -7.02 2.14 -40.41
CA TYR A 466 -7.42 3.45 -39.91
C TYR A 466 -7.65 4.44 -41.06
N ASP A 467 -8.91 4.85 -41.29
CA ASP A 467 -9.23 5.89 -42.26
C ASP A 467 -9.01 7.28 -41.65
N GLN A 468 -7.99 7.99 -42.15
CA GLN A 468 -7.66 9.33 -41.68
C GLN A 468 -8.76 10.37 -41.99
N ALA A 469 -9.63 10.13 -42.98
CA ALA A 469 -10.70 11.04 -43.33
C ALA A 469 -11.77 11.16 -42.21
N ASP A 470 -11.99 10.10 -41.45
CA ASP A 470 -12.96 10.06 -40.35
C ASP A 470 -12.62 11.04 -39.23
N ALA A 471 -11.33 11.33 -39.03
CA ALA A 471 -10.86 12.27 -38.01
C ALA A 471 -11.49 13.67 -38.17
N ALA A 472 -11.74 14.12 -39.41
CA ALA A 472 -12.36 15.42 -39.67
C ALA A 472 -13.81 15.48 -39.16
N GLY A 473 -14.58 14.41 -39.33
CA GLY A 473 -15.93 14.28 -38.80
C GLY A 473 -15.92 14.23 -37.27
N PHE A 474 -15.07 13.38 -36.70
CA PHE A 474 -14.89 13.25 -35.26
C PHE A 474 -14.56 14.59 -34.59
N ILE A 475 -13.56 15.33 -35.09
CA ILE A 475 -13.14 16.62 -34.50
C ILE A 475 -14.29 17.63 -34.50
N ARG A 476 -15.06 17.71 -35.60
CA ARG A 476 -16.19 18.65 -35.70
C ARG A 476 -17.27 18.34 -34.67
N LEU A 477 -17.58 17.07 -34.44
CA LEU A 477 -18.61 16.65 -33.49
C LEU A 477 -18.13 16.75 -32.05
N TYR A 478 -16.93 16.23 -31.75
CA TYR A 478 -16.34 16.26 -30.42
C TYR A 478 -16.05 17.68 -29.93
N GLY A 479 -15.58 18.56 -30.82
CA GLY A 479 -15.32 19.97 -30.52
C GLY A 479 -16.55 20.88 -30.55
N LEU A 480 -17.74 20.36 -30.90
CA LEU A 480 -18.94 21.18 -31.06
C LEU A 480 -19.28 22.02 -29.81
N PRO A 481 -19.25 21.49 -28.57
CA PRO A 481 -19.55 22.31 -27.38
C PRO A 481 -18.60 23.49 -27.22
N MET A 482 -17.30 23.31 -27.53
CA MET A 482 -16.30 24.38 -27.46
C MET A 482 -16.57 25.46 -28.51
N ARG A 483 -16.94 25.04 -29.73
CA ARG A 483 -17.27 25.94 -30.82
C ARG A 483 -18.51 26.77 -30.51
N VAL A 484 -19.57 26.16 -29.97
CA VAL A 484 -20.80 26.85 -29.59
C VAL A 484 -20.52 27.90 -28.51
N ARG A 485 -19.76 27.56 -27.46
CA ARG A 485 -19.38 28.53 -26.41
C ARG A 485 -18.67 29.75 -27.01
N ALA A 486 -17.69 29.53 -27.88
CA ALA A 486 -16.95 30.61 -28.52
C ALA A 486 -17.82 31.44 -29.50
N MET A 487 -18.83 30.84 -30.13
CA MET A 487 -19.79 31.57 -30.97
C MET A 487 -20.66 32.51 -30.13
N LEU A 488 -21.21 32.01 -29.01
CA LEU A 488 -22.01 32.80 -28.09
C LEU A 488 -21.22 33.96 -27.48
N GLU A 489 -19.96 33.73 -27.08
CA GLU A 489 -19.05 34.78 -26.58
C GLU A 489 -18.79 35.89 -27.61
N LYS A 490 -18.89 35.57 -28.90
CA LYS A 490 -18.72 36.52 -30.02
C LYS A 490 -20.05 37.10 -30.54
N GLY A 491 -21.20 36.66 -30.02
CA GLY A 491 -22.51 37.04 -30.51
C GLY A 491 -22.82 36.53 -31.93
N LEU A 492 -22.30 35.36 -32.31
CA LEU A 492 -22.54 34.70 -33.60
C LEU A 492 -23.77 33.80 -33.60
#